data_AF-A0A1G7TP10-F1
#
_entry.id   AF-A0A1G7TP10-F1
#
_cell.length_a   1.000
_cell.length_b   1.000
_cell.length_c   1.000
_cell.angle_alpha   90.00
_cell.angle_beta   90.00
_cell.angle_gamma   90.00
#
_symmetry.space_group_name_H-M   'P 1'
#
loop_
_entity.id
_entity.type
_entity.pdbx_description
1 polymer ?
#
loop_
_entity_poly.entity_id
_entity_poly.type
_entity_poly.pdbx_seq_one_letter_code
_entity_poly.pdbx_strand_id
1 'polypeptide(L)'
;MKKIFCIILLQFAAVQLFSQSIQYEIANCNGERRTLLFLNQITSVLHASKGELSLKKNLSLKFSRDSHLNLDSLDLVAIRFGKAFPKNYWSQGVPVITLDTRPNEEGRIWFENVYVEEDSKGNIKPIAALKVVFEGNDAGKERVSPKILNIIYISDPKALKKYIAVIKQLKIANNIKTTNVLKEAENAPPPPIRNL
;
A
#
# COMPACT_ATOMS: atom_id res chain seq x y z
N MET A 1 -39.49 -26.51 17.98
CA MET A 1 -38.07 -26.21 18.22
C MET A 1 -37.23 -26.01 16.93
N LYS A 2 -37.81 -25.67 15.77
CA LYS A 2 -37.03 -25.40 14.52
C LYS A 2 -36.85 -23.91 14.20
N LYS A 3 -37.67 -23.02 14.77
CA LYS A 3 -37.64 -21.57 14.48
C LYS A 3 -36.59 -20.79 15.28
N ILE A 4 -36.23 -21.25 16.48
CA ILE A 4 -35.22 -20.61 17.34
C ILE A 4 -33.81 -20.78 16.77
N PHE A 5 -33.55 -21.89 16.07
CA PHE A 5 -32.25 -22.18 15.46
C PHE A 5 -31.90 -21.23 14.30
N CYS A 6 -32.90 -20.74 13.55
CA CYS A 6 -32.67 -19.77 12.47
C CYS A 6 -32.31 -18.38 12.97
N ILE A 7 -32.84 -17.94 14.12
CA ILE A 7 -32.57 -16.61 14.67
C ILE A 7 -31.13 -16.54 15.20
N ILE A 8 -30.64 -17.61 15.82
CA ILE A 8 -29.25 -17.70 16.29
C ILE A 8 -28.30 -17.78 15.09
N LEU A 9 -28.63 -18.53 14.03
CA LEU A 9 -27.82 -18.55 12.79
C LEU A 9 -27.78 -17.19 12.07
N LEU A 10 -28.86 -16.42 12.09
CA LEU A 10 -28.89 -15.06 11.53
C LEU A 10 -28.08 -14.05 12.37
N GLN A 11 -28.00 -14.23 13.69
CA GLN A 11 -27.14 -13.40 14.54
C GLN A 11 -25.65 -13.72 14.37
N PHE A 12 -25.28 -14.98 14.11
CA PHE A 12 -23.90 -15.34 13.76
C PHE A 12 -23.49 -14.87 12.35
N ALA A 13 -24.44 -14.70 11.43
CA ALA A 13 -24.18 -14.11 10.11
C ALA A 13 -24.07 -12.57 10.15
N ALA A 14 -24.50 -11.93 11.23
CA ALA A 14 -24.56 -10.47 11.38
C ALA A 14 -23.40 -9.88 12.20
N VAL A 15 -22.42 -10.69 12.61
CA VAL A 15 -21.11 -10.11 12.93
C VAL A 15 -20.49 -9.76 11.58
N GLN A 16 -20.84 -8.57 11.07
CA GLN A 16 -19.94 -7.85 10.20
C GLN A 16 -18.62 -7.80 10.96
N LEU A 17 -17.71 -8.71 10.62
CA LEU A 17 -16.32 -8.63 11.02
C LEU A 17 -15.90 -7.25 10.55
N PHE A 18 -15.80 -6.32 11.50
CA PHE A 18 -15.31 -4.98 11.25
C PHE A 18 -13.91 -5.15 10.70
N SER A 19 -13.81 -5.09 9.38
CA SER A 19 -12.55 -5.13 8.69
C SER A 19 -12.13 -3.69 8.46
N GLN A 20 -10.91 -3.39 8.87
CA GLN A 20 -10.34 -2.07 8.72
C GLN A 20 -9.46 -2.04 7.48
N SER A 21 -9.55 -0.93 6.75
CA SER A 21 -8.64 -0.66 5.64
C SER A 21 -7.25 -0.32 6.20
N ILE A 22 -6.22 -1.01 5.74
CA ILE A 22 -4.82 -0.79 6.14
C ILE A 22 -3.95 -0.72 4.90
N GLN A 23 -3.00 0.20 4.87
CA GLN A 23 -1.93 0.27 3.88
C GLN A 23 -0.64 -0.23 4.52
N TYR A 24 -0.06 -1.28 3.96
CA TYR A 24 1.28 -1.74 4.32
C TYR A 24 2.32 -1.14 3.37
N GLU A 25 3.18 -0.28 3.88
CA GLU A 25 4.32 0.29 3.17
C GLU A 25 5.53 -0.62 3.32
N ILE A 26 5.77 -1.48 2.34
CA ILE A 26 6.89 -2.40 2.30
C ILE A 26 8.02 -1.74 1.52
N ALA A 27 9.20 -1.61 2.13
CA ALA A 27 10.36 -1.03 1.47
C ALA A 27 11.53 -1.99 1.51
N ASN A 28 12.24 -2.06 0.39
CA ASN A 28 13.55 -2.64 0.31
C ASN A 28 14.58 -1.51 0.13
N CYS A 29 15.13 -1.08 1.26
CA CYS A 29 16.03 0.07 1.33
C CYS A 29 17.21 -0.16 2.27
N ASN A 30 17.63 -1.43 2.46
CA ASN A 30 18.79 -1.78 3.28
C ASN A 30 18.73 -1.21 4.72
N GLY A 31 17.54 -1.21 5.34
CA GLY A 31 17.38 -0.65 6.69
C GLY A 31 17.22 0.87 6.76
N GLU A 32 17.45 1.61 5.67
CA GLU A 32 17.30 3.06 5.63
C GLU A 32 15.98 3.49 5.01
N ARG A 33 14.96 3.68 5.85
CA ARG A 33 13.71 4.35 5.46
C ARG A 33 13.87 5.84 5.26
N ARG A 34 14.57 6.24 4.21
CA ARG A 34 14.54 7.62 3.74
C ARG A 34 13.46 7.77 2.67
N THR A 35 12.25 7.28 2.96
CA THR A 35 11.06 7.35 2.09
C THR A 35 10.82 8.78 1.61
N LEU A 36 11.15 9.80 2.42
CA LEU A 36 11.10 11.22 2.06
C LEU A 36 11.81 11.57 0.75
N LEU A 37 12.89 10.88 0.39
CA LEU A 37 13.67 11.17 -0.82
C LEU A 37 13.01 10.63 -2.09
N PHE A 38 12.23 9.56 -1.96
CA PHE A 38 11.45 8.95 -3.03
C PHE A 38 9.98 9.38 -2.98
N LEU A 39 9.60 10.15 -1.96
CA LEU A 39 8.21 10.49 -1.65
C LEU A 39 7.54 11.17 -2.83
N ASN A 40 8.19 12.13 -3.47
CA ASN A 40 7.60 12.85 -4.60
C ASN A 40 7.26 11.90 -5.76
N GLN A 41 8.13 10.93 -6.06
CA GLN A 41 7.88 9.93 -7.10
C GLN A 41 6.76 8.97 -6.68
N ILE A 42 6.83 8.42 -5.46
CA ILE A 42 5.84 7.47 -4.94
C ILE A 42 4.46 8.12 -4.84
N THR A 43 4.38 9.33 -4.28
CA THR A 43 3.16 10.13 -4.16
C THR A 43 2.59 10.45 -5.53
N SER A 44 3.41 10.90 -6.49
CA SER A 44 2.96 11.14 -7.86
C SER A 44 2.35 9.90 -8.52
N VAL A 45 2.98 8.73 -8.35
CA VAL A 45 2.45 7.46 -8.86
C VAL A 45 1.15 7.07 -8.14
N LEU A 46 1.07 7.31 -6.83
CA LEU A 46 -0.14 7.06 -6.04
C LEU A 46 -1.31 7.97 -6.46
N HIS A 47 -1.08 9.27 -6.68
CA HIS A 47 -2.12 10.17 -7.18
C HIS A 47 -2.59 9.75 -8.57
N ALA A 48 -1.68 9.28 -9.43
CA ALA A 48 -2.08 8.73 -10.71
C ALA A 48 -2.94 7.47 -10.59
N SER A 49 -2.64 6.59 -9.63
CA SER A 49 -3.44 5.39 -9.34
C SER A 49 -4.85 5.70 -8.82
N LYS A 50 -5.05 6.90 -8.27
CA LYS A 50 -6.36 7.44 -7.87
C LYS A 50 -7.08 8.22 -8.97
N GLY A 51 -6.44 8.37 -10.15
CA GLY A 51 -6.98 9.16 -11.26
C GLY A 51 -6.88 10.68 -11.06
N GLU A 52 -6.11 11.13 -10.06
CA GLU A 52 -5.94 12.54 -9.72
C GLU A 52 -4.85 13.22 -10.57
N LEU A 53 -3.92 12.43 -11.11
CA LEU A 53 -2.82 12.87 -11.99
C LEU A 53 -2.65 11.91 -13.17
N SER A 54 -2.07 12.39 -14.27
CA SER A 54 -1.58 11.53 -15.35
C SER A 54 -0.07 11.35 -15.21
N LEU A 55 0.42 10.12 -15.31
CA LEU A 55 1.85 9.81 -15.24
C LEU A 55 2.61 10.46 -16.41
N LYS A 56 1.98 10.51 -17.58
CA LYS A 56 2.52 11.14 -18.79
C LYS A 56 2.74 12.64 -18.66
N LYS A 57 1.89 13.32 -17.89
CA LYS A 57 1.94 14.78 -17.72
C LYS A 57 2.76 15.22 -16.51
N ASN A 58 3.23 14.28 -15.69
CA ASN A 58 3.91 14.61 -14.45
C ASN A 58 5.41 14.81 -14.66
N LEU A 59 5.83 16.08 -14.71
CA LEU A 59 7.21 16.50 -14.94
C LEU A 59 8.17 16.12 -13.78
N SER A 60 7.65 15.75 -12.61
CA SER A 60 8.48 15.34 -11.46
C SER A 60 8.94 13.89 -11.55
N LEU A 61 8.32 13.09 -12.43
CA LEU A 61 8.70 11.70 -12.66
C LEU A 61 9.88 11.64 -13.63
N LYS A 62 10.99 11.10 -13.16
CA LYS A 62 12.16 10.77 -13.98
C LYS A 62 12.20 9.27 -14.19
N PHE A 63 12.36 8.85 -15.44
CA PHE A 63 12.45 7.45 -15.80
C PHE A 63 13.89 7.07 -16.13
N SER A 64 14.26 5.83 -15.82
CA SER A 64 15.53 5.24 -16.23
C SER A 64 15.60 5.14 -17.75
N ARG A 65 16.83 5.15 -18.30
CA ARG A 65 17.04 4.88 -19.73
C ARG A 65 16.60 3.46 -20.12
N ASP A 66 16.70 2.52 -19.18
CA ASP A 66 16.31 1.13 -19.36
C ASP A 66 14.84 0.89 -18.99
N SER A 67 14.07 1.95 -18.76
CA SER A 67 12.64 1.82 -18.50
C SER A 67 11.88 1.52 -19.78
N HIS A 68 11.17 0.39 -19.79
CA HIS A 68 10.27 0.01 -20.88
C HIS A 68 8.80 0.35 -20.59
N LEU A 69 8.55 1.31 -19.69
CA LEU A 69 7.21 1.71 -19.30
C LEU A 69 6.49 2.44 -20.44
N ASN A 70 5.38 1.87 -20.91
CA ASN A 70 4.44 2.59 -21.74
C ASN A 70 3.46 3.38 -20.84
N LEU A 71 3.63 4.70 -20.78
CA LEU A 71 2.87 5.57 -19.88
C LEU A 71 1.38 5.65 -20.24
N ASP A 72 1.01 5.55 -21.52
CA ASP A 72 -0.41 5.56 -21.93
C ASP A 72 -1.12 4.28 -21.44
N SER A 73 -0.47 3.12 -21.57
CA SER A 73 -0.96 1.86 -21.01
C SER A 73 -1.00 1.89 -19.48
N LEU A 74 -0.02 2.53 -18.85
CA LEU A 74 0.09 2.58 -17.40
C LEU A 74 -0.98 3.47 -16.77
N ASP A 75 -1.34 4.59 -17.39
CA ASP A 75 -2.48 5.42 -16.97
C ASP A 75 -3.81 4.63 -17.04
N LEU A 76 -4.00 3.80 -18.07
CA LEU A 76 -5.18 2.91 -18.14
C LEU A 76 -5.20 1.85 -17.04
N VAL A 77 -4.04 1.27 -16.72
CA VAL A 77 -3.91 0.30 -15.63
C VAL A 77 -4.15 0.97 -14.27
N ALA A 78 -3.64 2.18 -14.06
CA ALA A 78 -3.87 2.98 -12.86
C ALA A 78 -5.37 3.23 -12.62
N ILE A 79 -6.14 3.55 -13.66
CA ILE A 79 -7.61 3.69 -13.55
C ILE A 79 -8.27 2.38 -13.10
N ARG A 80 -7.85 1.23 -13.65
CA ARG A 80 -8.39 -0.08 -13.25
C ARG A 80 -8.00 -0.44 -11.82
N PHE A 81 -6.79 -0.11 -11.42
CA PHE A 81 -6.30 -0.26 -10.06
C PHE A 81 -7.16 0.53 -9.06
N GLY A 82 -7.46 1.80 -9.33
CA GLY A 82 -8.34 2.61 -8.50
C GLY A 82 -9.76 2.05 -8.36
N LYS A 83 -10.26 1.34 -9.37
CA LYS A 83 -11.57 0.65 -9.34
C LYS A 83 -11.60 -0.65 -8.54
N ALA A 84 -10.44 -1.20 -8.16
CA ALA A 84 -10.37 -2.43 -7.36
C ALA A 84 -10.74 -2.22 -5.89
N PHE A 85 -10.73 -0.96 -5.42
CA PHE A 85 -10.98 -0.63 -4.02
C PHE A 85 -12.48 -0.64 -3.69
N PRO A 86 -12.87 -1.14 -2.51
CA PRO A 86 -14.19 -0.88 -1.94
C PRO A 86 -14.50 0.62 -1.87
N LYS A 87 -15.77 1.00 -2.06
CA LYS A 87 -16.19 2.42 -2.09
C LYS A 87 -15.78 3.20 -0.84
N ASN A 88 -15.79 2.55 0.31
CA ASN A 88 -15.49 3.14 1.61
C ASN A 88 -14.03 2.95 2.06
N TYR A 89 -13.16 2.35 1.24
CA TYR A 89 -11.79 2.03 1.64
C TYR A 89 -11.02 3.26 2.15
N TRP A 90 -11.19 4.39 1.48
CA TRP A 90 -10.49 5.64 1.82
C TRP A 90 -11.25 6.56 2.80
N SER A 91 -12.47 6.19 3.18
CA SER A 91 -13.42 7.11 3.83
C SER A 91 -13.06 7.53 5.26
N GLN A 92 -12.25 6.74 5.97
CA GLN A 92 -11.92 6.97 7.39
C GLN A 92 -10.44 7.26 7.63
N GLY A 93 -9.68 7.57 6.57
CA GLY A 93 -8.22 7.59 6.64
C GLY A 93 -7.69 6.15 6.75
N VAL A 94 -6.76 5.79 5.86
CA VAL A 94 -6.19 4.44 5.85
C VAL A 94 -4.92 4.47 6.72
N PRO A 95 -4.90 3.80 7.90
CA PRO A 95 -3.68 3.66 8.68
C PRO A 95 -2.58 3.04 7.83
N VAL A 96 -1.39 3.65 7.92
CA VAL A 96 -0.19 3.22 7.21
C VAL A 96 0.73 2.48 8.17
N ILE A 97 1.02 1.22 7.88
CA ILE A 97 1.97 0.40 8.64
C ILE A 97 3.18 0.14 7.76
N THR A 98 4.32 0.64 8.20
CA THR A 98 5.53 0.54 7.40
C THR A 98 6.29 -0.74 7.80
N LEU A 99 6.53 -1.66 6.84
CA LEU A 99 7.34 -2.91 6.97
C LEU A 99 8.67 -2.88 6.16
N ASP A 100 9.79 -3.31 6.74
CA ASP A 100 11.13 -3.23 6.10
C ASP A 100 11.65 -4.64 5.80
N THR A 101 12.07 -4.87 4.56
CA THR A 101 12.73 -6.12 4.15
C THR A 101 14.22 -5.98 4.41
N ARG A 102 14.72 -6.54 5.52
CA ARG A 102 16.15 -6.60 5.82
C ARG A 102 16.69 -8.02 5.61
N PRO A 103 17.78 -8.24 4.84
CA PRO A 103 18.55 -7.29 4.00
C PRO A 103 17.98 -7.15 2.57
N ASN A 104 18.67 -6.39 1.71
CA ASN A 104 18.27 -6.16 0.32
C ASN A 104 18.42 -7.43 -0.55
N GLU A 105 17.36 -8.22 -0.67
CA GLU A 105 17.41 -9.52 -1.36
C GLU A 105 17.45 -9.38 -2.90
N GLU A 106 16.97 -8.26 -3.46
CA GLU A 106 16.80 -8.09 -4.91
C GLU A 106 17.82 -7.13 -5.56
N GLY A 107 18.76 -6.59 -4.78
CA GLY A 107 19.84 -5.73 -5.29
C GLY A 107 19.36 -4.45 -5.96
N ARG A 108 18.13 -3.98 -5.70
CA ARG A 108 17.52 -2.74 -6.20
C ARG A 108 16.65 -2.11 -5.13
N ILE A 109 16.53 -0.78 -5.16
CA ILE A 109 15.62 -0.06 -4.27
C ILE A 109 14.20 -0.15 -4.83
N TRP A 110 13.25 -0.53 -3.98
CA TRP A 110 11.85 -0.50 -4.33
C TRP A 110 10.97 -0.19 -3.12
N PHE A 111 9.80 0.37 -3.42
CA PHE A 111 8.76 0.68 -2.46
C PHE A 111 7.46 0.06 -2.95
N GLU A 112 6.77 -0.65 -2.07
CA GLU A 112 5.57 -1.38 -2.38
C GLU A 112 4.48 -1.08 -1.36
N ASN A 113 3.39 -0.50 -1.83
CA ASN A 113 2.19 -0.25 -1.05
C ASN A 113 1.21 -1.38 -1.26
N VAL A 114 0.92 -2.13 -0.19
CA VAL A 114 -0.07 -3.21 -0.21
C VAL A 114 -1.31 -2.77 0.56
N TYR A 115 -2.43 -2.69 -0.16
CA TYR A 115 -3.72 -2.26 0.37
C TYR A 115 -4.52 -3.47 0.79
N VAL A 116 -4.93 -3.52 2.05
CA VAL A 116 -5.64 -4.67 2.61
C VAL A 116 -6.84 -4.25 3.44
N GLU A 117 -7.72 -5.22 3.65
CA GLU A 117 -8.73 -5.28 4.70
C GLU A 117 -8.22 -6.27 5.77
N GLU A 118 -8.02 -5.82 7.01
CA GLU A 118 -7.66 -6.69 8.14
C GLU A 118 -8.82 -6.79 9.12
N ASP A 119 -9.20 -7.99 9.54
CA ASP A 119 -10.23 -8.18 10.57
C ASP A 119 -9.65 -8.16 11.99
N SER A 120 -10.53 -8.15 13.00
CA SER A 120 -10.14 -8.17 14.41
C SER A 120 -9.35 -9.40 14.86
N LYS A 121 -9.33 -10.47 14.05
CA LYS A 121 -8.54 -11.70 14.28
C LYS A 121 -7.18 -11.67 13.58
N GLY A 122 -6.87 -10.58 12.86
CA GLY A 122 -5.64 -10.43 12.08
C GLY A 122 -5.65 -11.20 10.76
N ASN A 123 -6.83 -11.58 10.24
CA ASN A 123 -6.94 -12.12 8.90
C ASN A 123 -6.79 -10.98 7.90
N ILE A 124 -5.87 -11.17 6.95
CA ILE A 124 -5.52 -10.17 5.94
C ILE A 124 -6.19 -10.56 4.63
N LYS A 125 -6.94 -9.63 4.05
CA LYS A 125 -7.51 -9.72 2.71
C LYS A 125 -6.87 -8.65 1.83
N PRO A 126 -5.88 -9.01 0.99
CA PRO A 126 -5.30 -8.08 0.04
C PRO A 126 -6.31 -7.63 -1.02
N ILE A 127 -6.32 -6.33 -1.31
CA ILE A 127 -7.20 -5.70 -2.30
C ILE A 127 -6.39 -5.29 -3.53
N ALA A 128 -5.25 -4.66 -3.32
CA ALA A 128 -4.39 -4.19 -4.39
C ALA A 128 -2.95 -4.00 -3.90
N ALA A 129 -1.98 -3.97 -4.82
CA ALA A 129 -0.60 -3.61 -4.52
C ALA A 129 -0.01 -2.73 -5.62
N LEU A 130 0.75 -1.71 -5.22
CA LEU A 130 1.50 -0.82 -6.08
C LEU A 130 2.99 -0.92 -5.72
N LYS A 131 3.83 -1.37 -6.64
CA LYS A 131 5.30 -1.40 -6.49
C LYS A 131 5.96 -0.40 -7.43
N VAL A 132 6.87 0.41 -6.91
CA VAL A 132 7.74 1.30 -7.68
C VAL A 132 9.17 0.81 -7.50
N VAL A 133 9.84 0.53 -8.61
CA VAL A 133 11.23 0.03 -8.65
C VAL A 133 12.12 1.13 -9.24
N PHE A 134 13.23 1.39 -8.58
CA PHE A 134 14.21 2.39 -8.99
C PHE A 134 15.42 1.73 -9.66
N GLU A 135 16.15 2.51 -10.48
CA GLU A 135 17.33 2.05 -11.22
C GLU A 135 18.45 1.60 -10.27
N GLY A 136 18.77 2.43 -9.27
CA GLY A 136 19.87 2.19 -8.36
C GLY A 136 19.59 1.25 -7.20
N ASN A 137 20.69 0.80 -6.62
CA ASN A 137 20.75 -0.05 -5.44
C ASN A 137 21.44 0.64 -4.24
N ASP A 138 22.06 1.79 -4.49
CA ASP A 138 22.69 2.66 -3.52
C ASP A 138 21.75 3.82 -3.19
N ALA A 139 21.20 3.75 -1.98
CA ALA A 139 20.24 4.75 -1.50
C ALA A 139 20.86 6.13 -1.28
N GLY A 140 22.19 6.27 -1.29
CA GLY A 140 22.95 7.52 -1.25
C GLY A 140 23.10 8.19 -2.60
N LYS A 141 23.34 7.41 -3.66
CA LYS A 141 23.49 7.91 -5.04
C LYS A 141 22.15 8.28 -5.69
N GLU A 142 21.11 7.47 -5.45
CA GLU A 142 19.77 7.74 -5.98
C GLU A 142 19.12 9.00 -5.35
N ARG A 143 19.64 9.51 -4.21
CA ARG A 143 19.07 10.68 -3.49
C ARG A 143 18.98 11.95 -4.31
N VAL A 144 19.90 12.12 -5.26
CA VAL A 144 20.03 13.38 -6.01
C VAL A 144 19.07 13.44 -7.19
N SER A 145 18.74 12.27 -7.76
CA SER A 145 17.86 12.20 -8.93
C SER A 145 17.30 10.78 -9.06
N PRO A 146 16.30 10.41 -8.26
CA PRO A 146 15.73 9.07 -8.29
C PRO A 146 15.11 8.79 -9.66
N LYS A 147 15.47 7.67 -10.26
CA LYS A 147 14.94 7.26 -11.57
C LYS A 147 14.10 6.00 -11.46
N ILE A 148 12.86 6.10 -11.94
CA ILE A 148 11.92 4.98 -11.96
C ILE A 148 12.32 4.04 -13.09
N LEU A 149 12.61 2.80 -12.74
CA LEU A 149 12.81 1.72 -13.69
C LEU A 149 11.46 1.10 -14.07
N ASN A 150 10.62 0.80 -13.07
CA ASN A 150 9.34 0.12 -13.26
C ASN A 150 8.26 0.59 -12.28
N ILE A 151 7.01 0.51 -12.70
CA ILE A 151 5.81 0.74 -11.89
C ILE A 151 4.88 -0.45 -12.14
N ILE A 152 4.49 -1.13 -11.07
CA ILE A 152 3.71 -2.35 -11.13
C ILE A 152 2.43 -2.15 -10.31
N TYR A 153 1.29 -2.29 -10.98
CA TYR A 153 -0.03 -2.34 -10.35
C TYR A 153 -0.52 -3.78 -10.32
N ILE A 154 -1.02 -4.23 -9.18
CA ILE A 154 -1.56 -5.57 -9.00
C ILE A 154 -2.94 -5.44 -8.36
N SER A 155 -3.96 -5.93 -9.06
CA SER A 155 -5.32 -6.06 -8.55
C SER A 155 -5.93 -7.45 -8.78
N ASP A 156 -5.18 -8.37 -9.39
CA ASP A 156 -5.62 -9.76 -9.57
C ASP A 156 -5.57 -10.50 -8.21
N PRO A 157 -6.72 -11.02 -7.73
CA PRO A 157 -6.78 -11.75 -6.47
C PRO A 157 -5.79 -12.92 -6.38
N LYS A 158 -5.46 -13.60 -7.48
CA LYS A 158 -4.49 -14.71 -7.47
C LYS A 158 -3.08 -14.21 -7.18
N ALA A 159 -2.64 -13.18 -7.90
CA ALA A 159 -1.33 -12.56 -7.70
C ALA A 159 -1.18 -11.95 -6.30
N LEU A 160 -2.28 -11.45 -5.72
CA LEU A 160 -2.28 -10.81 -4.42
C LEU A 160 -2.16 -11.77 -3.22
N LYS A 161 -2.50 -13.06 -3.38
CA LYS A 161 -2.45 -14.05 -2.28
C LYS A 161 -1.10 -14.13 -1.58
N LYS A 162 -0.01 -13.92 -2.32
CA LYS A 162 1.36 -13.95 -1.79
C LYS A 162 1.57 -12.97 -0.63
N TYR A 163 0.88 -11.81 -0.65
CA TYR A 163 1.09 -10.75 0.33
C TYR A 163 0.63 -11.13 1.74
N ILE A 164 -0.28 -12.09 1.89
CA ILE A 164 -0.72 -12.55 3.22
C ILE A 164 0.48 -13.12 4.00
N ALA A 165 1.28 -13.98 3.36
CA ALA A 165 2.46 -14.57 3.98
C ALA A 165 3.56 -13.52 4.19
N VAL A 166 3.84 -12.71 3.17
CA VAL A 166 4.86 -11.64 3.21
C VAL A 166 4.61 -10.67 4.36
N ILE A 167 3.38 -10.13 4.47
CA ILE A 167 3.03 -9.18 5.53
C ILE A 167 3.16 -9.82 6.91
N LYS A 168 2.69 -11.06 7.10
CA LYS A 168 2.81 -11.75 8.40
C LYS A 168 4.26 -11.96 8.80
N GLN A 169 5.10 -12.42 7.88
CA GLN A 169 6.53 -12.62 8.12
C GLN A 169 7.21 -11.29 8.49
N LEU A 170 6.94 -10.22 7.75
CA LEU A 170 7.53 -8.91 8.00
C LEU A 170 7.03 -8.27 9.30
N LYS A 171 5.76 -8.44 9.68
CA LYS A 171 5.24 -8.00 10.98
C LYS A 171 5.99 -8.67 12.13
N ILE A 172 6.27 -9.97 12.03
CA ILE A 172 7.07 -10.70 13.02
C ILE A 172 8.50 -10.17 13.06
N ALA A 173 9.16 -10.05 11.89
CA ALA A 173 10.54 -9.58 11.80
C ALA A 173 10.73 -8.15 12.32
N ASN A 174 9.73 -7.29 12.15
CA ASN A 174 9.74 -5.90 12.61
C ASN A 174 9.10 -5.71 14.01
N ASN A 175 8.65 -6.79 14.67
CA ASN A 175 7.94 -6.76 15.95
C ASN A 175 6.72 -5.81 16.01
N ILE A 176 5.90 -5.80 14.93
CA ILE A 176 4.74 -4.92 14.79
C ILE A 176 3.43 -5.68 15.08
N LYS A 177 2.60 -5.08 15.93
CA LYS A 177 1.21 -5.50 16.17
C LYS A 177 0.25 -4.43 15.66
N THR A 178 -0.62 -4.77 14.70
CA THR A 178 -1.58 -3.84 14.07
C THR A 178 -2.42 -3.09 15.11
N THR A 179 -2.91 -3.78 16.14
CA THR A 179 -3.76 -3.21 17.20
C THR A 179 -3.11 -2.04 17.95
N ASN A 180 -1.78 -1.99 18.03
CA ASN A 180 -1.08 -0.90 18.70
C ASN A 180 -1.08 0.37 17.84
N VAL A 181 -0.83 0.21 16.54
CA VAL A 181 -0.79 1.33 15.57
C VAL A 181 -2.18 1.99 15.43
N LEU A 182 -3.23 1.19 15.45
CA LEU A 182 -4.61 1.69 15.36
C LEU A 182 -5.01 2.53 16.58
N LYS A 183 -4.61 2.09 17.79
CA LYS A 183 -4.85 2.87 19.02
C LYS A 183 -4.09 4.18 19.03
N GLU A 184 -2.87 4.22 18.50
CA GLU A 184 -2.11 5.47 18.38
C GLU A 184 -2.79 6.46 17.41
N ALA A 185 -3.38 5.96 16.31
CA ALA A 185 -4.12 6.79 15.36
C ALA A 185 -5.43 7.35 15.94
N GLU A 186 -6.17 6.57 16.74
CA GLU A 186 -7.38 7.03 17.43
C GLU A 186 -7.10 8.11 18.49
N ASN A 187 -5.93 8.05 19.13
CA ASN A 187 -5.53 9.00 20.17
C ASN A 187 -4.73 10.20 19.63
N ALA A 188 -4.51 10.28 18.32
CA ALA A 188 -3.80 11.39 17.71
C ALA A 188 -4.66 12.68 17.81
N PRO A 189 -4.06 13.83 18.17
CA PRO A 189 -4.80 15.09 18.21
C PRO A 189 -5.34 15.42 16.82
N PRO A 190 -6.54 16.04 16.73
CA PRO A 190 -7.12 16.42 15.45
C PRO A 190 -6.16 17.35 14.69
N PRO A 191 -6.07 17.22 13.35
CA PRO A 191 -5.19 18.07 12.56
C PRO A 191 -5.56 19.55 12.79
N PRO A 192 -4.57 20.45 12.82
CA PRO A 192 -4.83 21.87 13.02
C PRO A 192 -5.78 22.39 11.94
N ILE A 193 -6.84 23.07 12.38
CA ILE A 193 -7.79 23.74 11.49
C ILE A 193 -7.00 24.76 10.67
N ARG A 194 -6.87 24.52 9.36
CA ARG A 194 -6.36 25.54 8.45
C ARG A 194 -7.45 26.61 8.34
N ASN A 195 -7.26 27.73 9.01
CA ASN A 195 -8.06 28.93 8.75
C ASN A 195 -7.82 29.33 7.29
N LEU A 196 -8.89 29.29 6.49
CA LEU A 196 -8.93 29.87 5.14
C LEU A 196 -8.99 31.40 5.24
#